data_AF-A0A9D4R313-F1
#
_entry.id   AF-A0A9D4R313-F1
#
_cell.length_a   1.000
_cell.length_b   1.000
_cell.length_c   1.000
_cell.angle_alpha   90.00
_cell.angle_beta   90.00
_cell.angle_gamma   90.00
#
_symmetry.space_group_name_H-M   'P 1'
#
loop_
_entity.id
_entity.type
_entity.pdbx_description
1 polymer ?
#
loop_
_entity_poly.entity_id
_entity_poly.type
_entity_poly.pdbx_seq_one_letter_code
_entity_poly.pdbx_strand_id
1 'polypeptide(L)'
;MPRVGDKTYSFDHDKAVPNSWRIIHWRDLVPRIPFIACGYYHHKTAVLYPKDMPLGSKYTICTDNEDVACHQLPDLSISQHKSYFGLDLGGYCKTN
;
A
#
# COMPACT_ATOMS: atom_id res chain seq x y z
N MET A 1 4.13 0.42 0.29
CA MET A 1 4.83 1.42 -0.56
C MET A 1 4.03 2.71 -0.63
N PRO A 2 4.70 3.88 -0.56
CA PRO A 2 4.08 5.20 -0.71
C PRO A 2 3.72 5.52 -2.16
N ARG A 3 2.94 6.59 -2.37
CA ARG A 3 2.72 7.13 -3.73
C ARG A 3 4.04 7.75 -4.23
N VAL A 4 4.28 7.67 -5.53
CA VAL A 4 5.59 8.02 -6.11
C VAL A 4 5.49 9.15 -7.13
N GLY A 5 4.49 9.11 -8.00
CA GLY A 5 4.32 10.07 -9.08
C GLY A 5 2.90 10.55 -9.22
N ASP A 6 2.66 11.34 -10.26
CA ASP A 6 1.35 11.85 -10.60
C ASP A 6 0.49 10.79 -11.32
N LYS A 7 -0.68 11.21 -11.79
CA LYS A 7 -1.62 10.34 -12.50
C LYS A 7 -1.04 9.80 -13.82
N THR A 8 -0.24 10.60 -14.53
CA THR A 8 0.39 10.20 -15.80
C THR A 8 1.42 9.11 -15.55
N TYR A 9 2.31 9.33 -14.58
CA TYR A 9 3.30 8.34 -14.14
C TYR A 9 2.63 7.02 -13.73
N SER A 10 1.54 7.10 -12.97
CA SER A 10 0.77 5.95 -12.53
C SER A 10 0.25 5.09 -13.70
N PHE A 11 -0.34 5.72 -14.73
CA PHE A 11 -0.81 5.00 -15.92
C PHE A 11 0.33 4.46 -16.79
N ASP A 12 1.42 5.21 -16.92
CA ASP A 12 2.55 4.74 -17.72
C ASP A 12 3.29 3.59 -17.04
N HIS A 13 3.34 3.58 -15.70
CA HIS A 13 3.79 2.43 -14.93
C HIS A 13 2.92 1.19 -15.19
N ASP A 14 1.59 1.32 -15.25
CA ASP A 14 0.70 0.19 -15.55
C ASP A 14 0.97 -0.41 -16.94
N LYS A 15 1.29 0.43 -17.93
CA LYS A 15 1.65 -0.03 -19.28
C LYS A 15 3.02 -0.69 -19.30
N ALA A 16 3.99 -0.12 -18.61
CA ALA A 16 5.36 -0.61 -18.59
C ALA A 16 5.52 -1.89 -17.76
N VAL A 17 4.73 -2.04 -16.69
CA VAL A 17 4.82 -3.15 -15.71
C VAL A 17 3.41 -3.72 -15.42
N PRO A 18 2.82 -4.47 -16.37
CA PRO A 18 1.42 -4.90 -16.30
C PRO A 18 1.10 -5.86 -15.13
N ASN A 19 2.10 -6.61 -14.65
CA ASN A 19 1.95 -7.54 -13.52
C ASN A 19 2.54 -6.96 -12.22
N SER A 20 2.30 -5.67 -11.96
CA SER A 20 2.71 -5.02 -10.71
C SER A 20 1.56 -4.96 -9.72
N TRP A 21 1.84 -5.25 -8.45
CA TRP A 21 0.89 -5.11 -7.35
C TRP A 21 1.56 -4.55 -6.12
N ARG A 22 0.72 -3.97 -5.27
CA ARG A 22 1.14 -3.26 -4.07
C ARG A 22 0.43 -3.89 -2.88
N ILE A 23 1.13 -4.19 -1.80
CA ILE A 23 0.56 -4.81 -0.59
C ILE A 23 0.38 -3.75 0.48
N ILE A 24 -0.81 -3.70 1.09
CA ILE A 24 -1.19 -2.72 2.12
C ILE A 24 -1.61 -3.48 3.36
N HIS A 25 -0.94 -3.20 4.48
CA HIS A 25 -1.28 -3.77 5.78
C HIS A 25 -2.16 -2.81 6.60
N TRP A 26 -3.43 -3.17 6.77
CA TRP A 26 -4.40 -2.49 7.63
C TRP A 26 -4.34 -0.95 7.54
N ARG A 27 -3.97 -0.30 8.65
CA ARG A 27 -3.90 1.14 8.81
C ARG A 27 -2.49 1.70 8.59
N ASP A 28 -1.67 1.01 7.80
CA ASP A 28 -0.35 1.50 7.41
C ASP A 28 -0.44 2.90 6.78
N LEU A 29 0.25 3.85 7.41
CA LEU A 29 0.34 5.24 6.97
C LEU A 29 1.06 5.39 5.62
N VAL A 30 2.07 4.56 5.36
CA VAL A 30 3.02 4.78 4.25
C VAL A 30 2.32 4.74 2.88
N PRO A 31 1.42 3.79 2.56
CA PRO A 31 0.67 3.82 1.32
C PRO A 31 -0.29 5.00 1.19
N ARG A 32 -0.53 5.76 2.26
CA ARG A 32 -1.47 6.90 2.24
C ARG A 32 -0.78 8.24 1.97
N ILE A 33 0.54 8.25 1.88
CA ILE A 33 1.36 9.44 1.63
C ILE A 33 2.26 9.25 0.39
N PRO A 34 2.66 10.34 -0.30
CA PRO A 34 2.07 11.67 -0.26
C PRO A 34 0.58 11.67 -0.63
N PHE A 35 -0.21 12.65 -0.18
CA PHE A 35 -1.67 12.63 -0.33
C PHE A 35 -2.13 12.79 -1.79
N ILE A 36 -3.28 12.21 -2.14
CA ILE A 36 -3.92 12.40 -3.47
C ILE A 36 -4.19 13.89 -3.73
N ALA A 37 -4.58 14.63 -2.70
CA ALA A 37 -4.80 16.08 -2.78
C ALA A 37 -3.55 16.86 -3.21
N CYS A 38 -2.36 16.28 -3.06
CA CYS A 38 -1.09 16.84 -3.53
C CYS A 38 -0.74 16.40 -4.97
N GLY A 39 -1.65 15.71 -5.67
CA GLY A 39 -1.47 15.27 -7.06
C GLY A 39 -0.77 13.92 -7.24
N TYR A 40 -0.55 13.16 -6.17
CA TYR A 40 0.14 11.87 -6.22
C TYR A 40 -0.84 10.72 -6.37
N TYR A 41 -0.48 9.72 -7.20
CA TYR A 41 -1.29 8.55 -7.52
C TYR A 41 -0.45 7.28 -7.47
N HIS A 42 -1.05 6.21 -6.98
CA HIS A 42 -0.52 4.87 -7.12
C HIS A 42 -0.89 4.28 -8.48
N HIS A 43 -0.13 3.27 -8.91
CA HIS A 43 -0.45 2.41 -10.06
C HIS A 43 -1.70 1.55 -9.79
N LYS A 44 -2.14 0.69 -10.71
CA LYS A 44 -3.47 0.03 -10.66
C LYS A 44 -3.71 -0.90 -9.48
N THR A 45 -2.94 -1.99 -9.35
CA THR A 45 -3.33 -3.12 -8.48
C THR A 45 -2.86 -2.95 -7.04
N ALA A 46 -3.78 -3.07 -6.07
CA ALA A 46 -3.50 -3.12 -4.64
C ALA A 46 -4.14 -4.33 -3.97
N VAL A 47 -3.47 -4.87 -2.95
CA VAL A 47 -3.96 -5.94 -2.09
C VAL A 47 -3.99 -5.44 -0.66
N LEU A 48 -5.18 -5.20 -0.12
CA LEU A 48 -5.39 -4.74 1.25
C LEU A 48 -5.65 -5.94 2.17
N TYR A 49 -4.85 -6.05 3.21
CA TYR A 49 -5.10 -6.93 4.34
C TYR A 49 -5.74 -6.12 5.47
N PRO A 50 -7.02 -6.34 5.80
CA PRO A 50 -7.74 -5.51 6.74
C PRO A 50 -7.51 -5.92 8.20
N LYS A 51 -6.35 -6.51 8.55
CA LYS A 51 -5.94 -6.97 9.89
C LYS A 51 -4.54 -7.56 9.72
N ASP A 52 -4.03 -8.20 10.78
CA ASP A 52 -2.81 -9.01 10.72
C ASP A 52 -2.81 -9.94 9.50
N MET A 53 -1.61 -10.28 9.05
CA MET A 53 -1.38 -11.01 7.81
C MET A 53 -0.87 -12.46 7.97
N PRO A 54 -1.32 -13.29 8.96
CA PRO A 54 -0.90 -14.69 8.98
C PRO A 54 -1.36 -15.45 7.73
N LEU A 55 -0.82 -16.65 7.55
CA LEU A 55 -1.20 -17.54 6.47
C LEU A 55 -2.72 -17.81 6.52
N GLY A 56 -3.40 -17.64 5.38
CA GLY A 56 -4.86 -17.79 5.27
C GLY A 56 -5.66 -16.53 5.59
N SER A 57 -5.02 -15.40 5.91
CA SER A 57 -5.72 -14.11 6.07
C SER A 57 -6.52 -13.72 4.84
N LYS A 58 -7.73 -13.23 5.09
CA LYS A 58 -8.57 -12.62 4.05
C LYS A 58 -7.96 -11.31 3.59
N TYR A 59 -8.11 -11.02 2.31
CA TYR A 59 -7.64 -9.79 1.68
C TYR A 59 -8.65 -9.30 0.66
N THR A 60 -8.54 -8.02 0.31
CA THR A 60 -9.30 -7.38 -0.77
C THR A 60 -8.35 -6.99 -1.88
N ILE A 61 -8.66 -7.38 -3.12
CA ILE A 61 -7.94 -6.90 -4.30
C ILE A 61 -8.68 -5.69 -4.85
N CYS A 62 -7.97 -4.59 -5.01
CA CYS A 62 -8.43 -3.39 -5.68
C CYS A 62 -7.71 -3.28 -7.02
N THR A 63 -8.46 -3.06 -8.10
CA THR A 63 -7.94 -3.08 -9.48
C THR A 63 -7.99 -1.72 -10.17
N ASP A 64 -8.07 -0.63 -9.40
CA ASP A 64 -8.06 0.74 -9.92
C ASP A 64 -7.01 1.61 -9.21
N ASN A 65 -6.48 2.60 -9.94
CA ASN A 65 -5.30 3.40 -9.57
C ASN A 65 -5.42 4.17 -8.24
N GLU A 66 -6.62 4.34 -7.67
CA GLU A 66 -6.83 4.84 -6.30
C GLU A 66 -8.20 4.35 -5.77
N ASP A 67 -8.51 3.06 -5.89
CA ASP A 67 -9.80 2.49 -5.45
C ASP A 67 -10.14 2.90 -3.99
N VAL A 68 -11.35 3.44 -3.80
CA VAL A 68 -11.85 3.91 -2.51
C VAL A 68 -11.91 2.78 -1.48
N ALA A 69 -12.16 1.54 -1.92
CA ALA A 69 -12.24 0.36 -1.05
C ALA A 69 -10.90 0.07 -0.35
N CYS A 70 -9.77 0.38 -0.99
CA CYS A 70 -8.44 0.24 -0.40
C CYS A 70 -7.94 1.52 0.30
N HIS A 71 -8.69 2.63 0.20
CA HIS A 71 -8.24 3.96 0.62
C HIS A 71 -8.93 4.58 1.83
N GLN A 72 -10.04 4.08 2.34
CA GLN A 72 -10.73 4.77 3.44
C GLN A 72 -10.63 3.97 4.74
N LEU A 73 -9.59 4.29 5.53
CA LEU A 73 -9.45 3.80 6.89
C LEU A 73 -9.10 4.97 7.81
N PRO A 74 -9.88 5.21 8.89
CA PRO A 74 -9.50 6.18 9.91
C PRO A 74 -8.30 5.65 10.73
N ASP A 75 -7.60 6.56 11.41
CA ASP A 75 -6.59 6.23 12.43
C ASP A 75 -5.34 5.50 11.90
N LEU A 76 -4.60 6.16 11.01
CA LEU A 76 -3.37 5.61 10.40
C LEU A 76 -2.24 5.46 11.41
N SER A 77 -1.44 4.39 11.28
CA SER A 77 -0.29 4.12 12.14
C SER A 77 0.93 3.66 11.35
N ILE A 78 2.08 4.25 11.66
CA ILE A 78 3.38 3.81 11.15
C ILE A 78 3.81 2.45 11.71
N SER A 79 3.26 2.02 12.86
CA SER A 79 3.59 0.71 13.42
C SER A 79 3.16 -0.43 12.50
N GLN A 80 2.05 -0.26 11.77
CA GLN A 80 1.53 -1.24 10.83
C GLN A 80 2.45 -1.44 9.62
N HIS A 81 3.30 -0.45 9.30
CA HIS A 81 4.28 -0.55 8.23
C HIS A 81 5.42 -1.53 8.53
N LYS A 82 5.65 -1.85 9.80
CA LYS A 82 6.80 -2.64 10.24
C LYS A 82 6.59 -4.14 10.15
N SER A 83 5.35 -4.60 9.95
CA SER A 83 5.05 -6.02 9.97
C SER A 83 4.23 -6.42 8.76
N TYR A 84 4.66 -7.47 8.07
CA TYR A 84 3.97 -8.05 6.93
C TYR A 84 4.10 -9.57 7.00
N PHE A 85 3.01 -10.28 6.70
CA PHE A 85 2.99 -11.76 6.68
C PHE A 85 3.48 -12.45 7.97
N GLY A 86 3.25 -11.82 9.13
CA GLY A 86 3.73 -12.32 10.43
C GLY A 86 5.22 -12.10 10.68
N LEU A 87 5.92 -11.39 9.79
CA LEU A 87 7.32 -11.03 9.93
C LEU A 87 7.44 -9.59 10.41
N ASP A 88 8.25 -9.36 11.45
CA ASP A 88 8.68 -8.02 11.85
C ASP A 88 9.84 -7.56 10.95
N LEU A 89 9.52 -6.74 9.96
CA LEU A 89 10.48 -6.13 9.05
C LEU A 89 11.27 -5.01 9.72
N GLY A 90 10.66 -4.32 10.70
CA GLY A 90 11.31 -3.24 11.43
C GLY A 90 12.48 -3.73 12.29
N GLY A 91 12.39 -4.95 12.82
CA GLY A 91 13.45 -5.59 13.60
C GLY A 91 14.76 -5.84 12.84
N TYR A 92 14.74 -5.84 11.50
CA TYR A 92 15.97 -5.99 10.69
C TYR A 92 16.75 -4.69 10.52
N CYS A 93 16.16 -3.55 10.88
CA CYS A 93 16.88 -2.28 10.87
C CYS A 93 17.93 -2.28 11.99
N LYS A 94 19.22 -2.29 11.62
CA LYS A 94 20.31 -2.12 12.60
C LYS A 94 20.19 -0.75 13.25
N THR A 95 19.97 -0.72 14.56
CA THR A 95 20.21 0.47 15.37
C THR A 95 21.72 0.61 15.54
N ASN A 96 22.30 1.61 14.88
CA ASN A 96 23.68 2.05 15.14
C ASN A 96 23.78 2.64 16.55
#